data_AF-A0A3A3DC57-F1
#
_entry.id   AF-A0A3A3DC57-F1
#
_cell.length_a   1.000
_cell.length_b   1.000
_cell.length_c   1.000
_cell.angle_alpha   90.00
_cell.angle_beta   90.00
_cell.angle_gamma   90.00
#
_symmetry.space_group_name_H-M   'P 1'
#
loop_
_entity.id
_entity.type
_entity.pdbx_description
1 polymer ?
#
loop_
_entity_poly.entity_id
_entity_poly.type
_entity_poly.pdbx_seq_one_letter_code
_entity_poly.pdbx_strand_id
1 'polypeptide(L)'
;MDTLLSDLLPRARAVTGTGDERQIRAVKDDIFRVLYGEKIKIPEKIRLLLRLHHARLGFQLSGNMEAPFTSLQEAQVQGREIEKIDHGLPFKRLFNKAALEKFPNNKGFRLTNIVYKQIESDFFDDFLIDPETDDIVVRRRPGARITIIAFSCIRHRCSGLGWSDFDASIAQNLNANLIILKDFEKRLFLKGVKSLGDFDATISGLRAILAEFSGTQIVALGASGGVYASLNIAPHLGINRVVSLAGPASLTIGNDVDDRQIYAQIDADIQAGHYKAVDIVDHIKSSSVSRVDYFVGGQNAFDMLQLNYLSGAGPKIHPHVYEKTGMHTIIFYALSDGSLSKALLNQI
;
A
#
# COMPACT_ATOMS: atom_id res chain seq x y z
N MET A 1 4.82 -34.82 7.41
CA MET A 1 5.58 -33.67 7.94
C MET A 1 5.17 -32.42 7.18
N ASP A 2 5.26 -32.45 5.85
CA ASP A 2 4.74 -31.38 5.00
C ASP A 2 3.24 -31.18 5.16
N THR A 3 2.46 -32.25 5.30
CA THR A 3 0.98 -32.19 5.42
C THR A 3 0.49 -31.39 6.64
N LEU A 4 1.08 -31.58 7.83
CA LEU A 4 0.63 -30.85 9.02
C LEU A 4 0.96 -29.34 8.91
N LEU A 5 2.17 -29.00 8.46
CA LEU A 5 2.59 -27.60 8.32
C LEU A 5 1.92 -26.92 7.11
N SER A 6 1.69 -27.66 6.02
CA SER A 6 1.00 -27.17 4.82
C SER A 6 -0.45 -26.81 5.12
N ASP A 7 -1.10 -27.55 6.03
CA ASP A 7 -2.51 -27.38 6.32
C ASP A 7 -2.75 -26.39 7.48
N LEU A 8 -1.79 -26.25 8.39
CA LEU A 8 -1.98 -25.46 9.60
C LEU A 8 -2.09 -23.94 9.33
N LEU A 9 -1.28 -23.38 8.44
CA LEU A 9 -1.37 -21.96 8.10
C LEU A 9 -2.68 -21.61 7.37
N PRO A 10 -3.12 -22.37 6.33
CA PRO A 10 -4.44 -22.19 5.74
C PRO A 10 -5.58 -22.31 6.76
N ARG A 11 -5.55 -23.32 7.64
CA ARG A 11 -6.54 -23.48 8.71
C ARG A 11 -6.55 -22.28 9.66
N ALA A 12 -5.38 -21.81 10.10
CA ALA A 12 -5.25 -20.64 10.96
C ALA A 12 -5.81 -19.37 10.32
N ARG A 13 -5.62 -19.19 9.00
CA ARG A 13 -6.25 -18.09 8.27
C ARG A 13 -7.76 -18.26 8.19
N ALA A 14 -8.24 -19.45 7.83
CA ALA A 14 -9.66 -19.73 7.65
C ALA A 14 -10.46 -19.50 8.94
N VAL A 15 -10.00 -20.03 10.08
CA VAL A 15 -10.78 -19.93 11.34
C VAL A 15 -10.93 -18.51 11.85
N THR A 16 -10.01 -17.61 11.52
CA THR A 16 -10.04 -16.24 12.05
C THR A 16 -11.21 -15.40 11.55
N GLY A 17 -11.83 -15.78 10.42
CA GLY A 17 -13.04 -15.14 9.91
C GLY A 17 -14.36 -15.78 10.38
N THR A 18 -14.30 -16.91 11.08
CA THR A 18 -15.51 -17.70 11.38
C THR A 18 -16.26 -17.23 12.63
N GLY A 19 -15.56 -16.60 13.58
CA GLY A 19 -16.10 -16.34 14.91
C GLY A 19 -16.36 -17.61 15.77
N ASP A 20 -16.05 -18.81 15.27
CA ASP A 20 -16.25 -20.06 16.01
C ASP A 20 -15.10 -20.27 17.00
N GLU A 21 -15.35 -19.95 18.27
CA GLU A 21 -14.37 -20.09 19.36
C GLU A 21 -13.80 -21.50 19.50
N ARG A 22 -14.60 -22.54 19.21
CA ARG A 22 -14.16 -23.94 19.32
C ARG A 22 -13.13 -24.25 18.25
N GLN A 23 -13.38 -23.81 17.00
CA GLN A 23 -12.43 -23.97 15.90
C GLN A 23 -11.17 -23.15 16.12
N ILE A 24 -11.31 -21.89 16.58
CA ILE A 24 -10.18 -21.01 16.90
C ILE A 24 -9.28 -21.66 17.97
N ARG A 25 -9.87 -22.18 19.05
CA ARG A 25 -9.14 -22.86 20.13
C ARG A 25 -8.42 -24.11 19.63
N ALA A 26 -9.09 -24.95 18.85
CA ALA A 26 -8.48 -26.15 18.28
C ALA A 26 -7.25 -25.83 17.41
N VAL A 27 -7.35 -24.83 16.53
CA VAL A 27 -6.21 -24.43 15.69
C VAL A 27 -5.10 -23.78 16.51
N LYS A 28 -5.43 -22.97 17.52
CA LYS A 28 -4.44 -22.39 18.43
C LYS A 28 -3.64 -23.47 19.16
N ASP A 29 -4.30 -24.51 19.66
CA ASP A 29 -3.66 -25.65 20.35
C ASP A 29 -2.76 -26.45 19.39
N ASP A 30 -3.19 -26.66 18.14
CA ASP A 30 -2.37 -27.28 17.10
C ASP A 30 -1.09 -26.46 16.84
N ILE A 31 -1.21 -25.12 16.71
CA ILE A 31 -0.06 -24.22 16.57
C ILE A 31 0.86 -24.29 17.78
N PHE A 32 0.31 -24.30 18.99
CA PHE A 32 1.10 -24.40 20.22
C PHE A 32 1.92 -25.70 20.25
N ARG A 33 1.29 -26.85 19.95
CA ARG A 33 1.97 -28.15 19.90
C ARG A 33 3.10 -28.16 18.87
N VAL A 34 2.90 -27.53 17.72
CA VAL A 34 3.92 -27.42 16.67
C VAL A 34 5.06 -26.49 17.09
N LEU A 35 4.76 -25.35 17.70
CA LEU A 35 5.77 -24.36 18.11
C LEU A 35 6.62 -24.80 19.32
N TYR A 36 6.00 -25.50 20.27
CA TYR A 36 6.59 -25.76 21.59
C TYR A 36 6.74 -27.26 21.92
N GLY A 37 6.30 -28.16 21.04
CA GLY A 37 6.54 -29.59 21.14
C GLY A 37 7.93 -30.01 20.67
N GLU A 38 8.50 -31.07 21.24
CA GLU A 38 9.94 -31.36 21.19
C GLU A 38 10.49 -31.99 19.89
N LYS A 39 9.74 -32.10 18.78
CA LYS A 39 10.15 -33.04 17.70
C LYS A 39 10.09 -32.53 16.25
N ILE A 40 9.83 -31.25 15.99
CA ILE A 40 9.71 -30.76 14.60
C ILE A 40 10.68 -29.61 14.33
N LYS A 41 11.58 -29.80 13.35
CA LYS A 41 12.43 -28.73 12.83
C LYS A 41 11.61 -27.87 11.86
N ILE A 42 11.28 -26.65 12.27
CA ILE A 42 10.46 -25.72 11.48
C ILE A 42 11.37 -24.64 10.88
N PRO A 43 11.24 -24.31 9.58
CA PRO A 43 11.93 -23.16 9.01
C PRO A 43 11.61 -21.88 9.78
N GLU A 44 12.62 -21.05 10.03
CA GLU A 44 12.51 -19.86 10.89
C GLU A 44 11.33 -18.95 10.51
N LYS A 45 11.17 -18.68 9.21
CA LYS A 45 10.08 -17.85 8.71
C LYS A 45 8.69 -18.42 9.05
N ILE A 46 8.51 -19.73 8.93
CA ILE A 46 7.24 -20.40 9.26
C ILE A 46 7.00 -20.32 10.77
N ARG A 47 8.05 -20.51 11.59
CA ARG A 47 7.96 -20.36 13.05
C ARG A 47 7.48 -18.96 13.45
N LEU A 48 8.02 -17.91 12.83
CA LEU A 48 7.61 -16.53 13.10
C LEU A 48 6.15 -16.26 12.72
N LEU A 49 5.70 -16.81 11.58
CA LEU A 49 4.30 -16.70 11.15
C LEU A 49 3.36 -17.46 12.09
N LEU A 50 3.73 -18.65 12.52
CA LEU A 50 2.94 -19.45 13.48
C LEU A 50 2.82 -18.72 14.83
N ARG A 51 3.88 -18.12 15.36
CA ARG A 51 3.81 -17.29 16.57
C ARG A 51 2.85 -16.11 16.42
N LEU A 52 2.90 -15.44 15.27
CA LEU A 52 2.04 -14.31 14.98
C LEU A 52 0.56 -14.75 14.89
N HIS A 53 0.26 -15.87 14.21
CA HIS A 53 -1.07 -16.47 14.20
C HIS A 53 -1.53 -16.89 15.60
N HIS A 54 -0.66 -17.52 16.40
CA HIS A 54 -0.99 -17.90 17.77
C HIS A 54 -1.37 -16.69 18.63
N ALA A 55 -0.61 -15.59 18.56
CA ALA A 55 -0.92 -14.35 19.26
C ALA A 55 -2.26 -13.75 18.78
N ARG A 56 -2.52 -13.78 17.47
CA ARG A 56 -3.79 -13.32 16.91
C ARG A 56 -4.99 -14.13 17.39
N LEU A 57 -4.91 -15.47 17.34
CA LEU A 57 -5.98 -16.34 17.85
C LEU A 57 -6.17 -16.14 19.36
N GLY A 58 -5.08 -15.93 20.11
CA GLY A 58 -5.13 -15.57 21.53
C GLY A 58 -5.86 -14.25 21.78
N PHE A 59 -5.60 -13.25 20.95
CA PHE A 59 -6.30 -11.97 20.97
C PHE A 59 -7.79 -12.12 20.66
N GLN A 60 -8.17 -12.90 19.64
CA GLN A 60 -9.58 -13.14 19.32
C GLN A 60 -10.35 -13.81 20.48
N LEU A 61 -9.70 -14.72 21.21
CA LEU A 61 -10.33 -15.44 22.33
C LEU A 61 -10.42 -14.63 23.62
N SER A 62 -9.55 -13.63 23.82
CA SER A 62 -9.37 -13.01 25.15
C SER A 62 -9.33 -11.48 25.17
N GLY A 63 -9.23 -10.84 24.00
CA GLY A 63 -8.94 -9.41 23.87
C GLY A 63 -7.51 -9.02 24.24
N ASN A 64 -6.69 -9.95 24.77
CA ASN A 64 -5.33 -9.71 25.18
C ASN A 64 -4.34 -10.29 24.17
N MET A 65 -3.21 -9.60 23.97
CA MET A 65 -2.15 -10.04 23.06
C MET A 65 -0.82 -10.20 23.81
N GLU A 66 -0.28 -11.41 23.80
CA GLU A 66 1.12 -11.65 24.13
C GLU A 66 2.01 -11.28 22.95
N ALA A 67 3.13 -10.58 23.19
CA ALA A 67 4.04 -10.16 22.14
C ALA A 67 4.63 -11.39 21.41
N PRO A 68 4.38 -11.58 20.10
CA PRO A 68 4.82 -12.77 19.38
C PRO A 68 6.31 -12.75 18.99
N PHE A 69 7.08 -11.77 19.49
CA PHE A 69 8.47 -11.51 19.13
C PHE A 69 9.38 -11.36 20.37
N THR A 70 10.59 -11.88 20.23
CA THR A 70 11.67 -11.80 21.21
C THR A 70 12.71 -10.76 20.84
N SER A 71 12.90 -10.48 19.54
CA SER A 71 13.89 -9.53 19.01
C SER A 71 13.27 -8.51 18.05
N LEU A 72 14.03 -7.44 17.75
CA LEU A 72 13.59 -6.42 16.80
C LEU A 72 13.40 -7.01 15.39
N GLN A 73 14.29 -7.90 14.97
CA GLN A 73 14.21 -8.54 13.67
C GLN A 73 12.93 -9.38 13.52
N GLU A 74 12.57 -10.15 14.56
CA GLU A 74 11.31 -10.91 14.59
C GLU A 74 10.10 -9.97 14.48
N ALA A 75 10.07 -8.90 15.28
CA ALA A 75 9.00 -7.92 15.27
C ALA A 75 8.84 -7.25 13.89
N GLN A 76 9.95 -6.92 13.21
CA GLN A 76 9.92 -6.33 11.87
C GLN A 76 9.44 -7.32 10.80
N VAL A 77 9.82 -8.59 10.89
CA VAL A 77 9.33 -9.64 9.98
C VAL A 77 7.82 -9.82 10.18
N GLN A 78 7.38 -10.01 11.42
CA GLN A 78 5.98 -10.20 11.76
C GLN A 78 5.13 -8.97 11.43
N GLY A 79 5.63 -7.76 11.69
CA GLY A 79 4.94 -6.52 11.35
C GLY A 79 4.71 -6.33 9.85
N ARG A 80 5.55 -6.90 8.98
CA ARG A 80 5.31 -6.90 7.52
C ARG A 80 4.24 -7.91 7.10
N GLU A 81 4.12 -9.01 7.84
CA GLU A 81 3.19 -10.09 7.57
C GLU A 81 1.82 -9.86 8.23
N ILE A 82 1.73 -8.96 9.23
CA ILE A 82 0.51 -8.69 9.97
C ILE A 82 -0.65 -8.27 9.05
N GLU A 83 -0.39 -7.46 8.03
CA GLU A 83 -1.42 -7.03 7.08
C GLU A 83 -1.99 -8.17 6.22
N LYS A 84 -1.25 -9.25 6.03
CA LYS A 84 -1.71 -10.42 5.25
C LYS A 84 -2.52 -11.40 6.09
N ILE A 85 -2.30 -11.35 7.40
CA ILE A 85 -2.98 -12.26 8.32
C ILE A 85 -4.15 -11.58 8.97
N ASP A 86 -4.07 -10.29 9.31
CA ASP A 86 -5.07 -9.55 10.04
C ASP A 86 -5.36 -8.22 9.37
N HIS A 87 -6.59 -8.04 8.94
CA HIS A 87 -7.09 -6.77 8.45
C HIS A 87 -7.69 -5.93 9.59
N GLY A 88 -7.88 -6.51 10.78
CA GLY A 88 -8.39 -5.83 11.96
C GLY A 88 -7.34 -4.94 12.61
N LEU A 89 -7.69 -3.66 12.79
CA LEU A 89 -6.82 -2.68 13.43
C LEU A 89 -6.55 -2.90 14.93
N PRO A 90 -7.49 -3.41 15.76
CA PRO A 90 -7.22 -3.61 17.18
C PRO A 90 -5.98 -4.47 17.46
N PHE A 91 -5.85 -5.60 16.78
CA PHE A 91 -4.67 -6.47 16.90
C PHE A 91 -3.40 -5.77 16.43
N LYS A 92 -3.44 -5.10 15.27
CA LYS A 92 -2.30 -4.33 14.74
C LYS A 92 -1.83 -3.23 15.69
N ARG A 93 -2.76 -2.51 16.34
CA ARG A 93 -2.47 -1.50 17.35
C ARG A 93 -1.75 -2.09 18.55
N LEU A 94 -2.27 -3.19 19.10
CA LEU A 94 -1.63 -3.88 20.22
C LEU A 94 -0.25 -4.39 19.84
N PHE A 95 -0.10 -4.99 18.66
CA PHE A 95 1.19 -5.43 18.13
C PHE A 95 2.20 -4.28 18.08
N ASN A 96 1.81 -3.17 17.45
CA ASN A 96 2.70 -2.01 17.29
C ASN A 96 3.01 -1.33 18.64
N LYS A 97 2.04 -1.27 19.55
CA LYS A 97 2.24 -0.77 20.91
C LYS A 97 3.27 -1.62 21.67
N ALA A 98 3.10 -2.94 21.70
CA ALA A 98 4.04 -3.85 22.33
C ALA A 98 5.44 -3.76 21.70
N ALA A 99 5.51 -3.58 20.38
CA ALA A 99 6.78 -3.42 19.68
C ALA A 99 7.48 -2.10 20.05
N LEU A 100 6.74 -1.00 20.22
CA LEU A 100 7.28 0.28 20.66
C LEU A 100 7.70 0.29 22.13
N GLU A 101 6.95 -0.37 23.01
CA GLU A 101 7.33 -0.52 24.41
C GLU A 101 8.68 -1.24 24.54
N LYS A 102 8.87 -2.30 23.74
CA LYS A 102 10.12 -3.07 23.73
C LYS A 102 11.25 -2.42 22.94
N PHE A 103 10.93 -1.69 21.87
CA PHE A 103 11.91 -1.09 20.94
C PHE A 103 11.58 0.40 20.67
N PRO A 104 11.65 1.28 21.68
CA PRO A 104 11.14 2.66 21.60
C PRO A 104 11.82 3.53 20.54
N ASN A 105 13.06 3.22 20.21
CA ASN A 105 13.85 3.96 19.23
C ASN A 105 13.65 3.49 17.78
N ASN A 106 12.82 2.45 17.54
CA ASN A 106 12.61 1.97 16.19
C ASN A 106 11.75 2.94 15.36
N LYS A 107 12.35 3.52 14.32
CA LYS A 107 11.67 4.49 13.43
C LYS A 107 10.42 3.91 12.75
N GLY A 108 10.47 2.66 12.30
CA GLY A 108 9.36 2.03 11.58
C GLY A 108 8.09 1.90 12.42
N PHE A 109 8.21 1.39 13.64
CA PHE A 109 7.06 1.28 14.55
C PHE A 109 6.55 2.64 15.02
N ARG A 110 7.43 3.64 15.16
CA ARG A 110 7.01 5.02 15.49
C ARG A 110 6.16 5.62 14.38
N LEU A 111 6.59 5.48 13.11
CA LEU A 111 5.83 5.97 11.96
C LEU A 111 4.49 5.24 11.82
N THR A 112 4.47 3.92 12.01
CA THR A 112 3.23 3.12 11.97
C THR A 112 2.26 3.56 13.08
N ASN A 113 2.78 3.88 14.28
CA ASN A 113 1.97 4.35 15.39
C ASN A 113 1.27 5.69 15.10
N ILE A 114 1.90 6.56 14.31
CA ILE A 114 1.30 7.83 13.89
C ILE A 114 0.02 7.55 13.08
N VAL A 115 0.09 6.61 12.14
CA VAL A 115 -1.09 6.21 11.34
C VAL A 115 -2.18 5.65 12.24
N TYR A 116 -1.85 4.73 13.14
CA TYR A 116 -2.84 4.08 13.99
C TYR A 116 -3.54 5.03 14.97
N LYS A 117 -2.88 6.13 15.36
CA LYS A 117 -3.46 7.21 16.16
C LYS A 117 -4.46 8.08 15.40
N GLN A 118 -4.40 8.09 14.07
CA GLN A 118 -5.29 8.89 13.21
C GLN A 118 -6.56 8.14 12.81
N ILE A 119 -6.64 6.84 13.09
CA ILE A 119 -7.84 6.07 12.79
C ILE A 119 -8.78 6.20 13.99
N GLU A 120 -9.94 6.80 13.82
CA GLU A 120 -10.88 6.98 14.93
C GLU A 120 -11.77 5.74 15.14
N SER A 121 -12.03 4.97 14.09
CA SER A 121 -12.90 3.81 14.16
C SER A 121 -12.20 2.57 14.73
N ASP A 122 -12.86 1.93 15.70
CA ASP A 122 -12.51 0.59 16.18
C ASP A 122 -13.12 -0.52 15.31
N PHE A 123 -14.03 -0.17 14.38
CA PHE A 123 -14.75 -1.11 13.53
C PHE A 123 -14.49 -0.86 12.04
N PHE A 124 -14.22 -1.95 11.32
CA PHE A 124 -14.25 -1.98 9.87
C PHE A 124 -15.53 -2.68 9.45
N ASP A 125 -16.43 -1.93 8.81
CA ASP A 125 -17.51 -2.54 8.04
C ASP A 125 -16.87 -3.30 6.85
N ASP A 126 -17.09 -4.61 6.84
CA ASP A 126 -16.71 -5.61 5.83
C ASP A 126 -15.22 -5.80 5.46
N PHE A 127 -14.67 -6.88 6.01
CA PHE A 127 -13.30 -7.38 5.89
C PHE A 127 -12.86 -7.72 4.46
N LEU A 128 -11.55 -7.51 4.20
CA LEU A 128 -10.79 -7.65 2.95
C LEU A 128 -10.90 -6.47 1.98
N ILE A 129 -10.25 -5.35 2.35
CA ILE A 129 -9.95 -4.24 1.42
C ILE A 129 -8.92 -4.65 0.35
N ASP A 130 -8.22 -5.77 0.55
CA ASP A 130 -7.05 -6.14 -0.24
C ASP A 130 -6.97 -7.64 -0.54
N PRO A 131 -7.93 -8.21 -1.30
CA PRO A 131 -7.76 -9.57 -1.82
C PRO A 131 -6.50 -9.64 -2.69
N GLU A 132 -5.56 -10.53 -2.35
CA GLU A 132 -4.29 -10.70 -3.09
C GLU A 132 -4.51 -11.07 -4.57
N THR A 133 -5.71 -11.53 -4.93
CA THR A 133 -6.08 -12.00 -6.26
C THR A 133 -6.64 -10.92 -7.18
N ASP A 134 -7.09 -9.79 -6.63
CA ASP A 134 -7.81 -8.79 -7.41
C ASP A 134 -6.90 -7.61 -7.66
N ASP A 135 -6.73 -7.26 -8.94
CA ASP A 135 -5.94 -6.12 -9.39
C ASP A 135 -6.74 -4.81 -9.41
N ILE A 136 -8.06 -4.89 -9.24
CA ILE A 136 -8.97 -3.74 -9.04
C ILE A 136 -9.83 -3.99 -7.81
N VAL A 137 -9.83 -3.04 -6.87
CA VAL A 137 -10.76 -3.05 -5.73
C VAL A 137 -11.51 -1.72 -5.69
N VAL A 138 -12.83 -1.78 -5.60
CA VAL A 138 -13.70 -0.59 -5.56
C VAL A 138 -14.43 -0.53 -4.22
N ARG A 139 -14.24 0.57 -3.48
CA ARG A 139 -14.95 0.90 -2.24
C ARG A 139 -15.81 2.14 -2.47
N ARG A 140 -17.12 1.95 -2.32
CA ARG A 140 -18.12 3.01 -2.47
C ARG A 140 -18.51 3.51 -1.09
N ARG A 141 -18.62 4.83 -0.94
CA ARG A 141 -19.03 5.49 0.30
C ARG A 141 -20.22 6.41 0.03
N PRO A 142 -21.39 6.16 0.63
CA PRO A 142 -22.54 7.05 0.49
C PRO A 142 -22.20 8.50 0.88
N GLY A 143 -22.64 9.45 0.05
CA GLY A 143 -22.39 10.87 0.27
C GLY A 143 -20.94 11.34 0.08
N ALA A 144 -20.06 10.47 -0.44
CA ALA A 144 -18.69 10.86 -0.74
C ALA A 144 -18.63 12.00 -1.75
N ARG A 145 -17.78 12.99 -1.47
CA ARG A 145 -17.56 14.15 -2.36
C ARG A 145 -16.35 13.98 -3.27
N ILE A 146 -15.50 13.01 -2.95
CA ILE A 146 -14.24 12.73 -3.63
C ILE A 146 -14.14 11.23 -3.92
N THR A 147 -13.54 10.91 -5.06
CA THR A 147 -13.14 9.56 -5.43
C THR A 147 -11.64 9.53 -5.66
N ILE A 148 -10.95 8.66 -4.93
CA ILE A 148 -9.50 8.46 -5.06
C ILE A 148 -9.29 7.23 -5.94
N ILE A 149 -8.62 7.40 -7.09
CA ILE A 149 -8.11 6.28 -7.87
C ILE A 149 -6.61 6.13 -7.56
N ALA A 150 -6.27 5.07 -6.82
CA ALA A 150 -4.97 4.86 -6.23
C ALA A 150 -4.19 3.76 -6.97
N PHE A 151 -3.05 4.13 -7.54
CA PHE A 151 -2.12 3.24 -8.23
C PHE A 151 -1.06 2.73 -7.25
N SER A 152 -1.04 1.41 -7.05
CA SER A 152 -0.13 0.78 -6.10
C SER A 152 1.34 0.86 -6.52
N CYS A 153 2.23 0.70 -5.55
CA CYS A 153 3.62 0.40 -5.83
C CYS A 153 3.82 -1.05 -6.32
N ILE A 154 5.05 -1.40 -6.70
CA ILE A 154 5.46 -2.77 -7.11
C ILE A 154 5.15 -3.85 -6.04
N ARG A 155 4.99 -3.45 -4.78
CA ARG A 155 4.60 -4.35 -3.67
C ARG A 155 3.09 -4.34 -3.39
N HIS A 156 2.31 -3.77 -4.29
CA HIS A 156 0.86 -3.64 -4.20
C HIS A 156 0.38 -2.91 -2.94
N ARG A 157 1.09 -1.84 -2.57
CA ARG A 157 0.81 -1.00 -1.38
C ARG A 157 0.81 0.48 -1.72
N CYS A 158 0.34 1.32 -0.79
CA CYS A 158 0.45 2.77 -0.88
C CYS A 158 1.68 3.28 -0.13
N SER A 159 2.84 3.32 -0.80
CA SER A 159 4.12 3.79 -0.22
C SER A 159 4.42 3.17 1.15
N GLY A 160 4.46 1.84 1.21
CA GLY A 160 4.75 1.09 2.45
C GLY A 160 3.55 0.86 3.37
N LEU A 161 2.46 1.59 3.21
CA LEU A 161 1.20 1.39 3.94
C LEU A 161 0.31 0.37 3.21
N GLY A 162 -0.19 -0.65 3.93
CA GLY A 162 -1.19 -1.58 3.41
C GLY A 162 -2.50 -0.88 3.07
N TRP A 163 -3.27 -1.42 2.13
CA TRP A 163 -4.52 -0.78 1.67
C TRP A 163 -5.59 -0.68 2.75
N SER A 164 -5.68 -1.66 3.65
CA SER A 164 -6.58 -1.56 4.80
C SER A 164 -6.25 -0.37 5.69
N ASP A 165 -4.96 -0.12 5.94
CA ASP A 165 -4.52 0.97 6.80
C ASP A 165 -4.63 2.32 6.08
N PHE A 166 -4.39 2.36 4.75
CA PHE A 166 -4.64 3.54 3.92
C PHE A 166 -6.13 3.92 3.93
N ASP A 167 -7.01 2.96 3.69
CA ASP A 167 -8.45 3.19 3.67
C ASP A 167 -8.94 3.69 5.03
N ALA A 168 -8.50 3.06 6.12
CA ALA A 168 -8.82 3.44 7.49
C ALA A 168 -8.39 4.87 7.84
N SER A 169 -7.14 5.21 7.52
CA SER A 169 -6.51 6.45 7.98
C SER A 169 -6.80 7.65 7.08
N ILE A 170 -7.14 7.41 5.81
CA ILE A 170 -7.31 8.46 4.81
C ILE A 170 -8.72 8.40 4.22
N ALA A 171 -9.03 7.33 3.49
CA ALA A 171 -10.24 7.33 2.67
C ALA A 171 -11.53 7.40 3.52
N GLN A 172 -11.58 6.71 4.66
CA GLN A 172 -12.70 6.78 5.61
C GLN A 172 -12.79 8.16 6.26
N ASN A 173 -11.66 8.70 6.76
CA ASN A 173 -11.61 10.03 7.38
C ASN A 173 -12.03 11.16 6.42
N LEU A 174 -11.81 10.98 5.12
CA LEU A 174 -12.25 11.92 4.08
C LEU A 174 -13.66 11.64 3.54
N ASN A 175 -14.32 10.57 3.99
CA ASN A 175 -15.50 10.00 3.36
C ASN A 175 -15.36 9.91 1.83
N ALA A 176 -14.25 9.33 1.35
CA ALA A 176 -13.90 9.24 -0.06
C ALA A 176 -14.27 7.87 -0.65
N ASN A 177 -14.78 7.82 -1.88
CA ASN A 177 -14.71 6.56 -2.63
C ASN A 177 -13.25 6.20 -2.88
N LEU A 178 -12.93 4.92 -2.96
CA LEU A 178 -11.57 4.44 -3.19
C LEU A 178 -11.56 3.35 -4.26
N ILE A 179 -10.82 3.57 -5.34
CA ILE A 179 -10.52 2.60 -6.39
C ILE A 179 -9.03 2.27 -6.28
N ILE A 180 -8.69 1.04 -5.94
CA ILE A 180 -7.31 0.58 -5.82
C ILE A 180 -6.96 -0.18 -7.09
N LEU A 181 -5.82 0.15 -7.69
CA LEU A 181 -5.26 -0.56 -8.83
C LEU A 181 -3.93 -1.18 -8.43
N LYS A 182 -3.77 -2.47 -8.75
CA LYS A 182 -2.52 -3.22 -8.52
C LYS A 182 -1.90 -3.65 -9.84
N ASP A 183 -0.58 -3.52 -9.90
CA ASP A 183 0.19 -3.89 -11.08
C ASP A 183 0.78 -5.29 -10.92
N PHE A 184 0.00 -6.30 -11.30
CA PHE A 184 0.45 -7.71 -11.21
C PHE A 184 1.60 -8.04 -12.16
N GLU A 185 1.71 -7.33 -13.29
CA GLU A 185 2.80 -7.46 -14.26
C GLU A 185 4.08 -6.73 -13.80
N LYS A 186 3.95 -5.84 -12.81
CA LYS A 186 5.03 -5.02 -12.27
C LYS A 186 5.75 -4.24 -13.37
N ARG A 187 4.98 -3.64 -14.28
CA ARG A 187 5.43 -2.81 -15.41
C ARG A 187 4.98 -1.35 -15.31
N LEU A 188 4.74 -0.87 -14.10
CA LEU A 188 4.22 0.49 -13.83
C LEU A 188 2.95 0.78 -14.63
N PHE A 189 2.09 -0.24 -14.77
CA PHE A 189 0.86 -0.22 -15.57
C PHE A 189 1.04 0.02 -17.08
N LEU A 190 2.27 -0.06 -17.62
CA LEU A 190 2.52 0.08 -19.06
C LEU A 190 1.88 -1.05 -19.89
N LYS A 191 1.66 -2.22 -19.30
CA LYS A 191 0.93 -3.35 -19.91
C LYS A 191 -0.59 -3.30 -19.68
N GLY A 192 -1.09 -2.26 -19.01
CA GLY A 192 -2.48 -2.21 -18.54
C GLY A 192 -2.70 -2.93 -17.21
N VAL A 193 -3.96 -3.11 -16.85
CA VAL A 193 -4.43 -3.85 -15.68
C VAL A 193 -4.90 -5.22 -16.17
N LYS A 194 -4.40 -6.30 -15.55
CA LYS A 194 -4.56 -7.67 -16.04
C LYS A 194 -6.04 -8.05 -16.29
N SER A 195 -6.96 -7.61 -15.43
CA SER A 195 -8.41 -7.86 -15.58
C SER A 195 -9.09 -7.01 -16.66
N LEU A 196 -8.49 -5.91 -17.10
CA LEU A 196 -9.04 -5.03 -18.14
C LEU A 196 -8.39 -5.23 -19.51
N GLY A 197 -7.18 -5.80 -19.56
CA GLY A 197 -6.44 -6.05 -20.80
C GLY A 197 -5.24 -5.12 -20.95
N ASP A 198 -4.91 -4.79 -22.20
CA ASP A 198 -3.79 -3.90 -22.53
C ASP A 198 -4.04 -2.44 -22.06
N PHE A 199 -3.13 -1.54 -22.40
CA PHE A 199 -3.22 -0.14 -21.97
C PHE A 199 -4.51 0.55 -22.44
N ASP A 200 -4.89 0.41 -23.71
CA ASP A 200 -6.08 1.09 -24.26
C ASP A 200 -7.38 0.50 -23.71
N ALA A 201 -7.42 -0.84 -23.55
CA ALA A 201 -8.52 -1.52 -22.88
C ALA A 201 -8.62 -1.11 -21.40
N THR A 202 -7.49 -0.93 -20.73
CA THR A 202 -7.41 -0.40 -19.36
C THR A 202 -7.99 1.01 -19.26
N ILE A 203 -7.60 1.93 -20.14
CA ILE A 203 -8.18 3.29 -20.16
C ILE A 203 -9.70 3.22 -20.35
N SER A 204 -10.18 2.37 -21.26
CA SER A 204 -11.60 2.22 -21.56
C SER A 204 -12.38 1.64 -20.36
N GLY A 205 -11.87 0.58 -19.73
CA GLY A 205 -12.46 -0.04 -18.55
C GLY A 205 -12.45 0.90 -17.34
N LEU A 206 -11.36 1.63 -17.10
CA LEU A 206 -11.28 2.61 -16.02
C LEU A 206 -12.26 3.78 -16.23
N ARG A 207 -12.46 4.25 -17.47
CA ARG A 207 -13.51 5.25 -17.76
C ARG A 207 -14.90 4.74 -17.43
N ALA A 208 -15.20 3.48 -17.75
CA ALA A 208 -16.48 2.87 -17.41
C ALA A 208 -16.70 2.80 -15.90
N ILE A 209 -15.68 2.40 -15.13
CA ILE A 209 -15.74 2.39 -13.66
C ILE A 209 -15.91 3.82 -13.12
N LEU A 210 -15.14 4.78 -13.63
CA LEU A 210 -15.19 6.17 -13.16
C LEU A 210 -16.50 6.88 -13.48
N ALA A 211 -17.26 6.42 -14.50
CA ALA A 211 -18.57 6.96 -14.80
C ALA A 211 -19.55 6.83 -13.61
N GLU A 212 -19.42 5.77 -12.81
CA GLU A 212 -20.19 5.57 -11.57
C GLU A 212 -19.95 6.69 -10.54
N PHE A 213 -18.82 7.40 -10.64
CA PHE A 213 -18.34 8.40 -9.69
C PHE A 213 -18.36 9.82 -10.24
N SER A 214 -19.05 10.04 -11.37
CA SER A 214 -19.12 11.33 -12.08
C SER A 214 -19.64 12.51 -11.23
N GLY A 215 -20.37 12.24 -10.14
CA GLY A 215 -20.82 13.25 -9.18
C GLY A 215 -19.77 13.67 -8.13
N THR A 216 -18.54 13.15 -8.21
CA THR A 216 -17.48 13.41 -7.22
C THR A 216 -16.27 14.07 -7.87
N GLN A 217 -15.45 14.75 -7.08
CA GLN A 217 -14.11 15.14 -7.51
C GLN A 217 -13.24 13.87 -7.61
N ILE A 218 -12.72 13.57 -8.80
CA ILE A 218 -11.82 12.42 -8.98
C ILE A 218 -10.36 12.89 -8.85
N VAL A 219 -9.58 12.21 -8.01
CA VAL A 219 -8.15 12.48 -7.80
C VAL A 219 -7.36 11.19 -8.04
N ALA A 220 -6.34 11.26 -8.88
CA ALA A 220 -5.41 10.16 -9.07
C ALA A 220 -4.32 10.22 -7.99
N LEU A 221 -4.07 9.10 -7.32
CA LEU A 221 -3.00 8.97 -6.34
C LEU A 221 -2.01 7.90 -6.80
N GLY A 222 -0.73 8.24 -6.86
CA GLY A 222 0.33 7.28 -7.18
C GLY A 222 1.35 7.19 -6.06
N ALA A 223 1.85 5.99 -5.76
CA ALA A 223 2.85 5.77 -4.73
C ALA A 223 4.01 4.92 -5.23
N SER A 224 5.27 5.36 -5.03
CA SER A 224 6.45 4.68 -5.58
C SER A 224 6.26 4.42 -7.08
N GLY A 225 6.40 3.18 -7.56
CA GLY A 225 6.12 2.84 -8.96
C GLY A 225 4.75 3.31 -9.50
N GLY A 226 3.73 3.43 -8.64
CA GLY A 226 2.42 3.95 -9.02
C GLY A 226 2.41 5.43 -9.39
N VAL A 227 3.47 6.19 -9.07
CA VAL A 227 3.62 7.61 -9.47
C VAL A 227 3.70 7.75 -10.99
N TYR A 228 4.48 6.90 -11.66
CA TYR A 228 4.56 6.94 -13.13
C TYR A 228 3.19 6.65 -13.74
N ALA A 229 2.49 5.65 -13.21
CA ALA A 229 1.17 5.25 -13.66
C ALA A 229 0.13 6.35 -13.46
N SER A 230 0.07 6.99 -12.29
CA SER A 230 -0.88 8.07 -12.03
C SER A 230 -0.62 9.28 -12.93
N LEU A 231 0.64 9.63 -13.20
CA LEU A 231 1.02 10.72 -14.09
C LEU A 231 0.74 10.41 -15.57
N ASN A 232 0.90 9.14 -15.98
CA ASN A 232 0.61 8.71 -17.35
C ASN A 232 -0.89 8.57 -17.61
N ILE A 233 -1.60 7.86 -16.73
CA ILE A 233 -3.00 7.44 -16.94
C ILE A 233 -3.99 8.58 -16.64
N ALA A 234 -3.73 9.45 -15.65
CA ALA A 234 -4.67 10.51 -15.27
C ALA A 234 -5.07 11.44 -16.46
N PRO A 235 -4.13 11.92 -17.30
CA PRO A 235 -4.45 12.62 -18.54
C PRO A 235 -5.44 11.89 -19.46
N HIS A 236 -5.26 10.58 -19.67
CA HIS A 236 -6.14 9.78 -20.51
C HIS A 236 -7.54 9.63 -19.89
N LEU A 237 -7.66 9.65 -18.58
CA LEU A 237 -8.94 9.59 -17.86
C LEU A 237 -9.61 10.97 -17.72
N GLY A 238 -8.97 12.06 -18.18
CA GLY A 238 -9.47 13.42 -17.99
C GLY A 238 -9.42 13.89 -16.54
N ILE A 239 -8.64 13.21 -15.69
CA ILE A 239 -8.46 13.58 -14.28
C ILE A 239 -7.53 14.78 -14.22
N ASN A 240 -8.00 15.87 -13.62
CA ASN A 240 -7.25 17.13 -13.55
C ASN A 240 -6.29 17.22 -12.34
N ARG A 241 -6.37 16.28 -11.40
CA ARG A 241 -5.62 16.28 -10.14
C ARG A 241 -4.86 14.99 -9.90
N VAL A 242 -3.56 15.14 -9.64
CA VAL A 242 -2.67 14.03 -9.28
C VAL A 242 -1.99 14.32 -7.95
N VAL A 243 -1.98 13.33 -7.06
CA VAL A 243 -1.18 13.30 -5.83
C VAL A 243 -0.15 12.19 -5.97
N SER A 244 1.13 12.53 -5.85
CA SER A 244 2.24 11.59 -6.03
C SER A 244 3.04 11.46 -4.74
N LEU A 245 3.23 10.23 -4.28
CA LEU A 245 3.92 9.90 -3.03
C LEU A 245 5.26 9.23 -3.31
N ALA A 246 6.26 10.04 -3.69
CA ALA A 246 7.65 9.68 -4.05
C ALA A 246 7.75 8.57 -5.10
N GLY A 247 8.42 8.77 -6.23
CA GLY A 247 8.48 7.74 -7.27
C GLY A 247 9.05 8.19 -8.60
N PRO A 248 9.10 7.31 -9.61
CA PRO A 248 9.52 7.71 -10.95
C PRO A 248 8.49 8.65 -11.61
N ALA A 249 8.94 9.81 -12.06
CA ALA A 249 8.34 10.60 -13.14
C ALA A 249 9.02 10.30 -14.49
N SER A 250 10.22 9.72 -14.48
CA SER A 250 10.97 9.23 -15.64
C SER A 250 11.45 7.80 -15.37
N LEU A 251 11.46 6.98 -16.43
CA LEU A 251 11.94 5.60 -16.41
C LEU A 251 13.46 5.48 -16.61
N THR A 252 14.16 6.59 -16.87
CA THR A 252 15.61 6.59 -17.16
C THR A 252 16.42 7.38 -16.13
N ILE A 253 15.82 8.38 -15.48
CA ILE A 253 16.53 9.28 -14.56
C ILE A 253 16.74 8.60 -13.19
N GLY A 254 17.95 8.68 -12.65
CA GLY A 254 18.29 8.20 -11.29
C GLY A 254 18.17 6.69 -11.10
N ASN A 255 18.06 5.91 -12.19
CA ASN A 255 18.06 4.46 -12.14
C ASN A 255 19.50 3.95 -12.15
N ASP A 256 20.17 4.04 -11.00
CA ASP A 256 21.45 3.37 -10.81
C ASP A 256 21.19 1.84 -10.75
N VAL A 257 22.08 1.09 -11.41
CA VAL A 257 21.85 -0.29 -11.88
C VAL A 257 21.55 -1.29 -10.74
N ASP A 258 22.01 -1.02 -9.52
CA ASP A 258 22.01 -2.03 -8.44
C ASP A 258 20.67 -2.19 -7.71
N ASP A 259 19.82 -1.15 -7.64
CA ASP A 259 18.59 -1.21 -6.83
C ASP A 259 17.33 -1.62 -7.63
N ARG A 260 17.46 -1.82 -8.95
CA ARG A 260 16.32 -1.61 -9.86
C ARG A 260 16.24 -2.54 -11.06
N GLN A 261 16.53 -3.83 -10.87
CA GLN A 261 16.35 -4.88 -11.90
C GLN A 261 15.02 -4.79 -12.65
N ILE A 262 13.94 -4.37 -11.98
CA ILE A 262 12.63 -4.17 -12.60
C ILE A 262 12.62 -3.08 -13.68
N TYR A 263 13.36 -1.98 -13.50
CA TYR A 263 13.44 -0.91 -14.50
C TYR A 263 14.26 -1.32 -15.72
N ALA A 264 15.30 -2.15 -15.53
CA ALA A 264 16.04 -2.74 -16.65
C ALA A 264 15.13 -3.66 -17.50
N GLN A 265 14.25 -4.44 -16.85
CA GLN A 265 13.24 -5.22 -17.57
C GLN A 265 12.23 -4.33 -18.30
N ILE A 266 11.78 -3.25 -17.65
CA ILE A 266 10.86 -2.28 -18.26
C ILE A 266 11.50 -1.63 -19.50
N ASP A 267 12.77 -1.22 -19.41
CA ASP A 267 13.51 -0.64 -20.53
C ASP A 267 13.67 -1.66 -21.66
N ALA A 268 14.08 -2.89 -21.35
CA ALA A 268 14.18 -3.96 -22.36
C ALA A 268 12.85 -4.22 -23.09
N ASP A 269 11.73 -4.22 -22.36
CA ASP A 269 10.39 -4.37 -22.93
C ASP A 269 10.00 -3.16 -23.81
N ILE A 270 10.43 -1.93 -23.46
CA ILE A 270 10.24 -0.73 -24.29
C ILE A 270 11.06 -0.83 -25.58
N GLN A 271 12.34 -1.22 -25.48
CA GLN A 271 13.21 -1.41 -26.65
C GLN A 271 12.72 -2.52 -27.57
N ALA A 272 12.09 -3.57 -27.01
CA ALA A 272 11.44 -4.63 -27.76
C ALA A 272 10.09 -4.21 -28.38
N GLY A 273 9.59 -3.01 -28.08
CA GLY A 273 8.33 -2.50 -28.61
C GLY A 273 7.08 -3.13 -27.99
N HIS A 274 7.19 -3.78 -26.82
CA HIS A 274 6.03 -4.35 -26.13
C HIS A 274 5.06 -3.28 -25.64
N TYR A 275 5.56 -2.09 -25.32
CA TYR A 275 4.78 -0.91 -24.96
C TYR A 275 5.64 0.35 -25.09
N LYS A 276 4.98 1.51 -25.08
CA LYS A 276 5.64 2.82 -25.23
C LYS A 276 5.71 3.53 -23.89
N ALA A 277 6.91 3.99 -23.54
CA ALA A 277 7.05 4.99 -22.49
C ALA A 277 6.63 6.37 -23.01
N VAL A 278 6.02 7.14 -22.13
CA VAL A 278 5.64 8.53 -22.38
C VAL A 278 6.61 9.43 -21.63
N ASP A 279 7.03 10.54 -22.26
CA ASP A 279 7.66 11.64 -21.55
C ASP A 279 6.60 12.32 -20.68
N ILE A 280 6.71 12.13 -19.37
CA ILE A 280 5.69 12.61 -18.42
C ILE A 280 5.65 14.13 -18.36
N VAL A 281 6.78 14.82 -18.55
CA VAL A 281 6.81 16.29 -18.53
C VAL A 281 5.98 16.84 -19.68
N ASP A 282 6.22 16.35 -20.90
CA ASP A 282 5.49 16.81 -22.08
C ASP A 282 4.03 16.38 -22.05
N HIS A 283 3.74 15.17 -21.60
CA HIS A 283 2.38 14.66 -21.45
C HIS A 283 1.55 15.49 -20.47
N ILE A 284 2.10 15.82 -19.30
CA ILE A 284 1.42 16.66 -18.31
C ILE A 284 1.22 18.08 -18.86
N LYS A 285 2.22 18.66 -19.55
CA LYS A 285 2.09 19.98 -20.19
C LYS A 285 0.91 20.02 -21.16
N SER A 286 0.82 19.05 -22.07
CA SER A 286 -0.22 19.00 -23.11
C SER A 286 -1.59 18.55 -22.61
N SER A 287 -1.68 18.01 -21.40
CA SER A 287 -2.94 17.48 -20.85
C SER A 287 -3.80 18.52 -20.12
N SER A 288 -5.01 18.10 -19.76
CA SER A 288 -5.93 18.80 -18.86
C SER A 288 -5.56 18.71 -17.36
N VAL A 289 -4.50 17.98 -17.00
CA VAL A 289 -4.00 17.97 -15.61
C VAL A 289 -3.63 19.40 -15.23
N SER A 290 -4.33 19.95 -14.24
CA SER A 290 -4.13 21.33 -13.79
C SER A 290 -3.18 21.39 -12.59
N ARG A 291 -3.08 20.32 -11.80
CA ARG A 291 -2.25 20.28 -10.61
C ARG A 291 -1.76 18.88 -10.24
N VAL A 292 -0.46 18.82 -9.95
CA VAL A 292 0.26 17.65 -9.43
C VAL A 292 0.88 18.03 -8.08
N ASP A 293 0.37 17.48 -6.99
CA ASP A 293 0.99 17.59 -5.67
C ASP A 293 2.01 16.45 -5.51
N TYR A 294 3.30 16.76 -5.41
CA TYR A 294 4.38 15.79 -5.49
C TYR A 294 5.21 15.76 -4.20
N PHE A 295 5.03 14.71 -3.40
CA PHE A 295 5.64 14.53 -2.08
C PHE A 295 6.93 13.73 -2.15
N VAL A 296 8.03 14.22 -1.55
CA VAL A 296 9.35 13.56 -1.57
C VAL A 296 10.15 13.78 -0.29
N GLY A 297 11.11 12.89 -0.03
CA GLY A 297 12.13 13.08 1.00
C GLY A 297 13.28 13.93 0.45
N GLY A 298 13.57 15.07 1.08
CA GLY A 298 14.57 16.03 0.58
C GLY A 298 16.00 15.50 0.51
N GLN A 299 16.31 14.43 1.24
CA GLN A 299 17.62 13.76 1.21
C GLN A 299 17.61 12.48 0.36
N ASN A 300 16.49 12.13 -0.28
CA ASN A 300 16.43 10.97 -1.17
C ASN A 300 16.84 11.41 -2.57
N ALA A 301 18.10 11.12 -2.94
CA ALA A 301 18.68 11.57 -4.21
C ALA A 301 17.84 11.17 -5.43
N PHE A 302 17.33 9.94 -5.46
CA PHE A 302 16.48 9.47 -6.54
C PHE A 302 15.19 10.29 -6.66
N ASP A 303 14.42 10.42 -5.57
CA ASP A 303 13.13 11.12 -5.61
C ASP A 303 13.31 12.61 -5.92
N MET A 304 14.42 13.22 -5.48
CA MET A 304 14.77 14.60 -5.82
C MET A 304 15.13 14.78 -7.29
N LEU A 305 15.86 13.84 -7.91
CA LEU A 305 16.10 13.86 -9.36
C LEU A 305 14.79 13.76 -10.15
N GLN A 306 13.86 12.93 -9.70
CA GLN A 306 12.53 12.77 -10.31
C GLN A 306 11.68 14.03 -10.17
N LEU A 307 11.69 14.68 -9.00
CA LEU A 307 11.03 15.96 -8.80
C LEU A 307 11.63 17.06 -9.70
N ASN A 308 12.95 17.13 -9.80
CA ASN A 308 13.63 18.12 -10.64
C ASN A 308 13.28 17.93 -12.12
N TYR A 309 13.24 16.69 -12.60
CA TYR A 309 12.73 16.38 -13.94
C TYR A 309 11.28 16.84 -14.11
N LEU A 310 10.39 16.44 -13.20
CA LEU A 310 8.96 16.74 -13.30
C LEU A 310 8.68 18.24 -13.25
N SER A 311 9.50 19.02 -12.53
CA SER A 311 9.41 20.49 -12.45
C SER A 311 9.51 21.15 -13.83
N GLY A 312 10.08 20.46 -14.82
CA GLY A 312 10.04 20.85 -16.23
C GLY A 312 8.62 21.02 -16.80
N ALA A 313 7.59 20.42 -16.18
CA ALA A 313 6.17 20.59 -16.53
C ALA A 313 5.59 21.96 -16.11
N GLY A 314 6.38 22.78 -15.41
CA GLY A 314 6.06 24.16 -15.09
C GLY A 314 5.10 24.31 -13.90
N PRO A 315 4.21 25.32 -13.92
CA PRO A 315 3.44 25.73 -12.74
C PRO A 315 2.39 24.72 -12.27
N LYS A 316 2.15 23.66 -13.04
CA LYS A 316 1.25 22.54 -12.66
C LYS A 316 1.83 21.70 -11.51
N ILE A 317 3.14 21.81 -11.23
CA ILE A 317 3.83 20.97 -10.23
C ILE A 317 3.95 21.71 -8.91
N HIS A 318 3.46 21.09 -7.84
CA HIS A 318 3.47 21.60 -6.48
C HIS A 318 4.30 20.65 -5.60
N PRO A 319 5.59 20.98 -5.36
CA PRO A 319 6.47 20.13 -4.57
C PRO A 319 6.14 20.19 -3.07
N HIS A 320 6.17 19.04 -2.40
CA HIS A 320 6.06 18.88 -0.95
C HIS A 320 7.31 18.14 -0.45
N VAL A 321 8.32 18.88 -0.01
CA VAL A 321 9.65 18.33 0.32
C VAL A 321 9.82 18.16 1.84
N TYR A 322 10.04 16.92 2.28
CA TYR A 322 10.42 16.62 3.66
C TYR A 322 11.94 16.70 3.82
N GLU A 323 12.47 17.90 4.07
CA GLU A 323 13.91 18.23 4.05
C GLU A 323 14.80 17.32 4.91
N LYS A 324 14.27 16.77 6.00
CA LYS A 324 15.04 16.03 7.01
C LYS A 324 14.96 14.51 6.88
N THR A 325 14.53 13.99 5.73
CA THR A 325 14.44 12.53 5.53
C THR A 325 14.95 12.09 4.16
N GLY A 326 15.77 11.04 4.16
CA GLY A 326 16.17 10.31 2.95
C GLY A 326 15.24 9.15 2.60
N MET A 327 14.11 9.02 3.29
CA MET A 327 13.17 7.93 3.06
C MET A 327 12.38 8.14 1.78
N HIS A 328 12.31 7.08 0.95
CA HIS A 328 11.37 6.99 -0.17
C HIS A 328 9.91 6.86 0.31
N THR A 329 9.71 6.22 1.45
CA THR A 329 8.40 5.99 2.06
C THR A 329 7.94 7.24 2.83
N ILE A 330 7.39 8.21 2.10
CA ILE A 330 7.03 9.54 2.66
C ILE A 330 5.62 9.64 3.23
N ILE A 331 4.75 8.65 2.97
CA ILE A 331 3.31 8.73 3.32
C ILE A 331 3.10 8.97 4.81
N PHE A 332 3.94 8.40 5.67
CA PHE A 332 3.86 8.57 7.11
C PHE A 332 4.08 10.02 7.56
N TYR A 333 4.93 10.76 6.85
CA TYR A 333 5.18 12.18 7.11
C TYR A 333 3.98 13.02 6.66
N ALA A 334 3.48 12.76 5.44
CA ALA A 334 2.34 13.47 4.86
C ALA A 334 1.01 13.21 5.57
N LEU A 335 0.87 12.02 6.15
CA LEU A 335 -0.20 11.70 7.08
C LEU A 335 -0.04 12.48 8.39
N SER A 336 1.16 12.43 8.98
CA SER A 336 1.42 13.02 10.31
C SER A 336 1.11 14.52 10.40
N ASP A 337 1.36 15.27 9.33
CA ASP A 337 1.13 16.72 9.27
C ASP A 337 -0.18 17.11 8.57
N GLY A 338 -0.96 16.12 8.10
CA GLY A 338 -2.22 16.30 7.41
C GLY A 338 -2.11 16.87 5.99
N SER A 339 -0.90 17.06 5.45
CA SER A 339 -0.69 17.60 4.10
C SER A 339 -1.25 16.70 3.01
N LEU A 340 -1.22 15.37 3.18
CA LEU A 340 -1.82 14.43 2.24
C LEU A 340 -3.33 14.64 2.12
N SER A 341 -4.03 14.74 3.24
CA SER A 341 -5.48 14.98 3.28
C SER A 341 -5.83 16.31 2.63
N LYS A 342 -5.05 17.37 2.90
CA LYS A 342 -5.23 18.69 2.25
C LYS A 342 -5.01 18.60 0.74
N ALA A 343 -4.02 17.84 0.27
CA ALA A 343 -3.76 17.66 -1.15
C ALA A 343 -4.93 16.97 -1.86
N LEU A 344 -5.45 15.89 -1.24
CA LEU A 344 -6.60 15.16 -1.75
C LEU A 344 -7.85 16.06 -1.82
N LEU A 345 -8.10 16.87 -0.78
CA LEU A 345 -9.25 17.78 -0.71
C LEU A 345 -9.07 19.11 -1.47
N ASN A 346 -7.92 19.36 -2.08
CA ASN A 346 -7.56 20.65 -2.66
C ASN A 346 -7.66 21.84 -1.67
N GLN A 347 -7.05 21.70 -0.50
CA GLN A 347 -7.05 22.70 0.58
C GLN A 347 -5.63 23.17 0.97
N ILE A 348 -4.69 23.15 0.02
CA ILE A 348 -3.29 23.58 0.24
C ILE A 348 -3.14 25.07 -0.04
#